data_AF-A0A8K0X1K9-F1
#
_entry.id   AF-A0A8K0X1K9-F1
#
_cell.length_a   1.000
_cell.length_b   1.000
_cell.length_c   1.000
_cell.angle_alpha   90.00
_cell.angle_beta   90.00
_cell.angle_gamma   90.00
#
_symmetry.space_group_name_H-M   'P 1'
#
loop_
_entity.id
_entity.type
_entity.pdbx_description
1 polymer ?
#
loop_
_entity_poly.entity_id
_entity_poly.type
_entity_poly.pdbx_seq_one_letter_code
_entity_poly.pdbx_strand_id
1 'polypeptide(L)'
;MVRLSPPANGAASPCPMNPLLITHDFIQAAASSLYNLIFKQNFTMLGFVFAGGFAFELGFNSGMNKYWDYLNRGRQWKDIRAKYAEADDEE
;
A
#
# COMPACT_ATOMS: atom_id res chain seq x y z
N MET A 1 -59.98 -5.36 5.44
CA MET A 1 -58.97 -6.12 4.69
C MET A 1 -58.74 -5.42 3.36
N VAL A 2 -57.92 -4.37 3.34
CA VAL A 2 -57.59 -3.62 2.12
C VAL A 2 -56.26 -4.18 1.62
N ARG A 3 -56.30 -4.99 0.56
CA ARG A 3 -55.08 -5.39 -0.15
C ARG A 3 -54.63 -4.18 -0.97
N LEU A 4 -53.55 -3.54 -0.54
CA LEU A 4 -52.85 -2.55 -1.36
C LEU A 4 -52.30 -3.28 -2.58
N SER A 5 -52.81 -2.92 -3.76
CA SER A 5 -52.25 -3.36 -5.04
C SER A 5 -50.83 -2.81 -5.14
N PRO A 6 -49.81 -3.63 -5.51
CA PRO A 6 -48.47 -3.10 -5.75
C PRO A 6 -48.52 -2.16 -6.98
N PRO A 7 -47.90 -0.97 -6.94
CA PRO A 7 -47.79 -0.13 -8.12
C PRO A 7 -46.85 -0.81 -9.13
N ALA A 8 -47.36 -0.90 -10.37
CA ALA A 8 -46.69 -1.45 -11.52
C ALA A 8 -45.29 -0.84 -11.69
N ASN A 9 -44.28 -1.70 -11.83
CA ASN A 9 -43.14 -1.60 -12.74
C ASN A 9 -42.84 -0.17 -13.23
N GLY A 10 -42.47 0.71 -12.30
CA GLY A 10 -41.92 2.02 -12.62
C GLY A 10 -40.51 1.79 -13.10
N ALA A 11 -40.32 1.74 -14.42
CA ALA A 11 -39.02 1.95 -15.02
C ALA A 11 -38.48 3.29 -14.49
N ALA A 12 -37.57 3.22 -13.51
CA ALA A 12 -36.79 4.37 -13.10
C ALA A 12 -36.01 4.81 -14.35
N SER A 13 -36.37 5.97 -14.90
CA SER A 13 -35.57 6.62 -15.93
C SER A 13 -34.12 6.68 -15.45
N PRO A 14 -33.12 6.20 -16.22
CA PRO A 14 -31.74 6.39 -15.82
C PRO A 14 -31.47 7.90 -15.80
N CYS A 15 -31.14 8.45 -14.63
CA CYS A 15 -30.61 9.79 -14.52
C CYS A 15 -29.40 9.91 -15.47
N PRO A 16 -29.18 11.07 -16.13
CA PRO A 16 -27.98 11.23 -16.94
C PRO A 16 -26.75 11.04 -16.05
N MET A 17 -26.01 9.98 -16.29
CA MET A 17 -24.76 9.69 -15.59
C MET A 17 -23.80 10.85 -15.85
N ASN A 18 -23.42 11.53 -14.77
CA ASN A 18 -22.41 12.57 -14.85
C ASN A 18 -21.07 11.93 -15.29
N PRO A 19 -20.40 12.43 -16.35
CA PRO A 19 -19.15 11.85 -16.84
C PRO A 19 -17.99 11.95 -15.84
N LEU A 20 -18.13 12.75 -14.78
CA LEU A 20 -17.16 12.80 -13.68
C LEU A 20 -17.27 11.63 -12.68
N LEU A 21 -18.29 10.77 -12.77
CA LEU A 21 -18.43 9.59 -11.90
C LEU A 21 -17.69 8.35 -12.43
N ILE A 22 -17.44 8.29 -13.73
CA ILE A 22 -16.78 7.15 -14.42
C ILE A 22 -15.34 6.95 -13.91
N THR A 23 -14.67 8.01 -13.44
CA THR A 23 -13.29 7.95 -12.94
C THR A 23 -13.19 7.48 -11.48
N HIS A 24 -14.22 7.74 -10.66
CA HIS A 24 -14.25 7.30 -9.26
C HIS A 24 -14.65 5.83 -9.13
N ASP A 25 -15.37 5.28 -10.12
CA ASP A 25 -15.85 3.89 -10.12
C ASP A 25 -14.71 2.86 -10.10
N PHE A 26 -13.58 3.14 -10.79
CA PHE A 26 -12.42 2.24 -10.78
C PHE A 26 -11.74 2.19 -9.40
N ILE A 27 -11.50 3.34 -8.78
CA ILE A 27 -10.89 3.42 -7.45
C ILE A 27 -11.82 2.79 -6.42
N GLN A 28 -13.13 3.02 -6.54
CA GLN A 28 -14.14 2.41 -5.69
C GLN A 28 -14.16 0.89 -5.86
N ALA A 29 -14.14 0.38 -7.09
CA ALA A 29 -14.14 -1.07 -7.37
C ALA A 29 -12.86 -1.76 -6.86
N ALA A 30 -11.70 -1.14 -7.06
CA ALA A 30 -10.43 -1.64 -6.55
C ALA A 30 -10.40 -1.64 -5.01
N ALA A 31 -10.83 -0.55 -4.38
CA ALA A 31 -10.92 -0.44 -2.93
C ALA A 31 -11.91 -1.44 -2.33
N SER A 32 -13.09 -1.60 -2.93
CA SER A 32 -14.08 -2.60 -2.52
C SER A 32 -13.54 -4.02 -2.67
N SER A 33 -12.80 -4.32 -3.73
CA SER A 33 -12.19 -5.64 -3.94
C SER A 33 -11.11 -5.92 -2.88
N LEU A 34 -10.23 -4.94 -2.62
CA LEU A 34 -9.19 -5.02 -1.60
C LEU A 34 -9.79 -5.18 -0.19
N TYR A 35 -10.84 -4.42 0.12
CA TYR A 35 -11.55 -4.51 1.39
C TYR A 35 -12.17 -5.90 1.59
N ASN A 36 -12.89 -6.40 0.58
CA ASN A 36 -13.49 -7.73 0.64
C ASN A 36 -12.45 -8.85 0.78
N LEU A 37 -11.27 -8.67 0.19
CA LEU A 37 -10.19 -9.65 0.20
C LEU A 37 -9.42 -9.67 1.53
N ILE A 38 -9.09 -8.50 2.07
CA ILE A 38 -8.09 -8.38 3.15
C ILE A 38 -8.68 -7.89 4.47
N PHE A 39 -9.67 -7.00 4.41
CA PHE A 39 -10.17 -6.26 5.58
C PHE A 39 -11.58 -6.66 6.04
N LYS A 40 -12.31 -7.47 5.26
CA LYS A 40 -13.67 -7.91 5.60
C LYS A 40 -13.71 -8.91 6.76
N GLN A 41 -12.67 -9.73 6.92
CA GLN A 41 -12.59 -10.72 7.98
C GLN A 41 -11.51 -10.35 9.01
N ASN A 42 -11.89 -10.39 10.29
CA ASN A 42 -11.03 -9.99 11.42
C ASN A 42 -9.69 -10.75 11.44
N PHE A 43 -9.70 -12.06 11.20
CA PHE A 43 -8.48 -12.87 11.17
C PHE A 43 -7.58 -12.56 9.97
N THR A 44 -8.16 -12.37 8.79
CA THR A 44 -7.43 -12.03 7.56
C THR A 44 -6.72 -10.69 7.68
N MET A 45 -7.37 -9.70 8.32
CA MET A 45 -6.77 -8.40 8.60
C MET A 45 -5.52 -8.53 9.48
N LEU A 46 -5.62 -9.27 10.59
CA LEU A 46 -4.49 -9.51 11.50
C LEU A 46 -3.32 -10.19 10.78
N GLY A 47 -3.61 -11.23 10.00
CA GLY A 47 -2.59 -11.92 9.20
C GLY A 47 -1.90 -11.00 8.19
N PHE A 48 -2.67 -10.15 7.51
CA PHE A 48 -2.13 -9.18 6.56
C PHE A 48 -1.27 -8.11 7.23
N VAL A 49 -1.68 -7.58 8.38
CA VAL A 49 -0.90 -6.57 9.11
C VAL A 49 0.44 -7.17 9.58
N PHE A 50 0.45 -8.38 10.12
CA PHE A 50 1.69 -9.03 10.52
C PHE A 50 2.59 -9.36 9.33
N ALA A 51 2.04 -9.95 8.26
CA ALA A 51 2.79 -10.24 7.06
C ALA A 51 3.35 -8.97 6.40
N GLY A 52 2.53 -7.92 6.32
CA GLY A 52 2.91 -6.60 5.82
C GLY A 52 3.99 -5.95 6.68
N GLY A 53 3.91 -6.10 8.01
CA GLY A 53 4.92 -5.63 8.95
C GLY A 53 6.29 -6.27 8.70
N PHE A 54 6.36 -7.60 8.61
CA PHE A 54 7.61 -8.32 8.32
C PHE A 54 8.17 -8.00 6.93
N ALA A 55 7.30 -7.99 5.91
CA ALA A 55 7.72 -7.64 4.55
C ALA A 55 8.25 -6.20 4.47
N PHE A 56 7.58 -5.27 5.17
CA PHE A 56 8.00 -3.88 5.27
C PHE A 56 9.33 -3.75 6.00
N GLU A 57 9.53 -4.41 7.13
CA GLU A 57 10.78 -4.36 7.89
C GLU A 57 11.98 -4.76 7.01
N LEU A 58 11.88 -5.88 6.29
CA LEU A 58 12.94 -6.37 5.41
C LEU A 58 13.25 -5.38 4.27
N GLY A 59 12.20 -4.90 3.59
CA GLY A 59 12.34 -3.98 2.46
C GLY A 59 12.82 -2.59 2.90
N PHE A 60 12.22 -2.05 3.96
CA PHE A 60 12.48 -0.71 4.46
C PHE A 60 13.89 -0.60 5.03
N ASN A 61 14.34 -1.56 5.84
CA ASN A 61 15.70 -1.52 6.40
C ASN A 61 16.75 -1.57 5.28
N SER A 62 16.63 -2.50 4.33
CA SER A 62 17.56 -2.57 3.19
C SER A 62 17.48 -1.32 2.29
N GLY A 63 16.27 -0.81 2.03
CA GLY A 63 16.05 0.36 1.19
C GLY A 63 16.62 1.63 1.81
N MET A 64 16.31 1.87 3.09
CA MET A 64 16.74 3.07 3.81
C MET A 64 18.25 3.10 4.04
N ASN A 65 18.87 1.96 4.36
CA ASN A 65 20.33 1.90 4.47
C ASN A 65 20.99 2.28 3.14
N LYS A 66 20.53 1.71 2.01
CA LYS A 66 21.07 2.06 0.68
C LYS A 66 20.84 3.53 0.32
N TYR A 67 19.67 4.05 0.64
CA TYR A 67 19.34 5.45 0.39
C TYR A 67 20.23 6.40 1.19
N TRP A 68 20.41 6.10 2.48
CA TRP A 68 21.30 6.86 3.36
C TRP A 68 22.75 6.79 2.91
N ASP A 69 23.19 5.59 2.51
CA ASP A 69 24.54 5.34 2.02
C ASP A 69 24.83 6.16 0.77
N TYR A 70 23.88 6.19 -0.18
CA TYR A 70 23.97 6.94 -1.41
C TYR A 70 24.11 8.45 -1.17
N LEU A 71 23.39 8.98 -0.18
CA LEU A 71 23.43 10.40 0.17
C LEU A 71 24.69 10.80 0.94
N ASN A 72 25.27 9.89 1.72
CA ASN A 72 26.45 10.17 2.57
C ASN A 72 27.74 9.51 2.05
N ARG A 73 27.81 9.21 0.74
CA ARG A 73 29.01 8.64 0.11
C ARG A 73 30.24 9.50 0.39
N GLY A 74 31.33 8.86 0.78
CA GLY A 74 32.62 9.51 1.05
C GLY A 74 32.74 10.16 2.43
N ARG A 75 31.69 10.16 3.24
CA ARG A 75 31.71 10.64 4.64
C ARG A 75 31.51 9.53 5.66
N GLN A 76 31.18 8.33 5.20
CA GLN A 76 30.94 7.21 6.09
C GLN A 76 32.24 6.52 6.46
N TRP A 77 32.34 6.09 7.73
CA TRP A 77 33.50 5.33 8.20
C TRP A 77 33.80 4.12 7.32
N LYS A 78 32.78 3.43 6.81
CA LYS A 78 32.96 2.30 5.89
C LYS A 78 33.64 2.65 4.55
N ASP A 79 33.53 3.89 4.10
CA ASP A 79 34.18 4.37 2.87
C ASP A 79 35.63 4.84 3.16
N ILE A 80 35.91 5.27 4.39
CA ILE A 80 37.19 5.86 4.79
C ILE A 80 38.11 4.84 5.48
N ARG A 81 37.56 3.78 6.11
CA ARG A 81 38.33 2.76 6.86
C ARG A 81 39.44 2.10 6.05
N ALA A 82 39.26 1.96 4.74
CA ALA A 82 40.26 1.34 3.88
C ALA A 82 41.59 2.10 3.94
N LYS A 83 41.53 3.44 4.07
CA LYS A 83 42.71 4.31 4.16
C LYS A 83 43.44 4.22 5.50
N TYR A 84 42.77 3.73 6.55
CA TYR A 84 43.34 3.62 7.89
C TYR A 84 43.80 2.20 8.21
N ALA A 85 43.16 1.17 7.63
CA ALA A 85 43.61 -0.21 7.79
C ALA A 85 44.95 -0.47 7.06
N GLU A 86 45.15 0.11 5.88
CA GLU A 86 46.40 0.01 5.12
C GLU A 86 47.56 0.74 5.81
N ALA A 87 47.27 1.80 6.58
CA ALA A 87 48.27 2.52 7.36
C ALA A 87 48.71 1.81 8.66
N ASP A 88 47.92 0.83 9.13
CA ASP A 88 48.22 0.02 10.32
C ASP A 88 49.02 -1.25 9.96
N ASP A 89 48.93 -1.71 8.71
CA ASP A 89 49.69 -2.86 8.18
C ASP A 89 51.11 -2.49 7.68
N GLU A 90 51.43 -1.19 7.54
CA GLU A 90 52.73 -0.67 7.09
C GLU A 90 53.69 -0.26 8.24
N GLU A 91 53.30 -0.44 9.51
CA GLU A 91 54.14 -0.26 10.73
C GLU A 91 54.65 -1.60 11.28
#